data_AF-A0A6M0CUV2-F1
#
_entry.id   AF-A0A6M0CUV2-F1
#
_cell.length_a   1.000
_cell.length_b   1.000
_cell.length_c   1.000
_cell.angle_alpha   90.00
_cell.angle_beta   90.00
_cell.angle_gamma   90.00
#
_symmetry.space_group_name_H-M   'P 1'
#
loop_
_entity.id
_entity.type
_entity.pdbx_description
1 polymer ?
#
loop_
_entity_poly.entity_id
_entity_poly.type
_entity_poly.pdbx_seq_one_letter_code
_entity_poly.pdbx_strand_id
1 'polypeptide(L)'
;MKLNTIVGILAIVIVWSCTQLKPKNENSNTQQLKFKYELKIENGTNRGTSYTDSKGTDYIIRYIPITVTNTDSVPIRIQLDFSEEYSSLKGSNNNKVLILPEVFALDGITLTTKNQILIDSMQIELRKYLEKKLSDPYQLDKILQPNENILIAVGIQYKPNQSVPSPLPNELFFQSEISNYTECNNLNNYAGTSNSQMSLWLKLNFNQGRSNENCIIIPCGQISYLKKKIII
;
A
#
# COMPACT_ATOMS: atom_id res chain seq x y z
N MET A 1 -23.28 -22.37 75.69
CA MET A 1 -22.27 -21.61 76.45
C MET A 1 -20.96 -21.66 75.67
N LYS A 2 -20.44 -20.47 75.31
CA LYS A 2 -19.02 -20.04 75.14
C LYS A 2 -18.08 -20.91 74.26
N LEU A 3 -17.60 -20.41 73.12
CA LEU A 3 -16.54 -19.40 72.84
C LEU A 3 -15.16 -20.06 72.67
N ASN A 4 -14.51 -19.81 71.52
CA ASN A 4 -13.06 -19.74 71.22
C ASN A 4 -12.90 -19.91 69.69
N THR A 5 -12.99 -18.89 68.85
CA THR A 5 -12.09 -17.73 68.66
C THR A 5 -10.69 -18.12 68.16
N ILE A 6 -10.53 -18.01 66.84
CA ILE A 6 -9.41 -17.36 66.13
C ILE A 6 -7.99 -17.68 66.65
N VAL A 7 -7.36 -18.71 66.08
CA VAL A 7 -5.91 -18.75 65.79
C VAL A 7 -5.73 -19.60 64.54
N GLY A 8 -5.26 -19.01 63.43
CA GLY A 8 -4.79 -19.80 62.29
C GLY A 8 -4.93 -19.21 60.89
N ILE A 9 -5.57 -18.06 60.71
CA ILE A 9 -5.31 -17.22 59.52
C ILE A 9 -3.96 -16.55 59.76
N LEU A 10 -2.85 -17.26 59.51
CA LEU A 10 -1.51 -16.73 59.20
C LEU A 10 -0.46 -17.86 59.02
N ALA A 11 -0.74 -18.84 58.17
CA ALA A 11 0.33 -19.59 57.48
C ALA A 11 0.24 -19.28 55.99
N ILE A 12 0.36 -17.99 55.73
CA ILE A 12 0.60 -17.36 54.45
C ILE A 12 2.02 -17.77 54.02
N VAL A 13 2.07 -18.44 52.87
CA VAL A 13 3.08 -18.24 51.81
C VAL A 13 4.38 -19.04 51.92
N ILE A 14 4.88 -19.35 50.72
CA ILE A 14 6.14 -20.02 50.35
C ILE A 14 6.06 -21.55 50.60
N VAL A 15 5.97 -22.46 49.62
CA VAL A 15 6.76 -22.69 48.39
C VAL A 15 5.92 -23.70 47.57
N TRP A 16 5.29 -23.34 46.46
CA TRP A 16 5.85 -23.44 45.10
C TRP A 16 6.55 -24.77 44.78
N SER A 17 5.91 -25.60 43.95
CA SER A 17 6.51 -26.21 42.75
C SER A 17 6.12 -27.67 42.54
N CYS A 18 5.72 -27.92 41.29
CA CYS A 18 5.73 -29.21 40.61
C CYS A 18 4.56 -30.16 40.86
N THR A 19 3.33 -29.70 40.59
CA THR A 19 2.39 -30.57 39.86
C THR A 19 2.57 -30.30 38.36
N GLN A 20 3.39 -31.14 37.72
CA GLN A 20 3.52 -31.19 36.27
C GLN A 20 2.17 -31.58 35.66
N LEU A 21 1.39 -30.57 35.24
CA LEU A 21 0.31 -30.77 34.29
C LEU A 21 0.94 -31.03 32.93
N LYS A 22 0.67 -32.22 32.39
CA LYS A 22 1.09 -32.66 31.04
C LYS A 22 0.82 -31.55 30.00
N PRO A 23 1.73 -31.28 29.06
CA PRO A 23 1.43 -30.43 27.92
C PRO A 23 0.43 -31.18 27.05
N LYS A 24 -0.85 -30.85 27.23
CA LYS A 24 -1.86 -31.01 26.20
C LYS A 24 -1.36 -30.13 25.05
N ASN A 25 -1.07 -30.73 23.89
CA ASN A 25 -0.88 -30.01 22.64
C ASN A 25 -2.17 -29.25 22.34
N GLU A 26 -2.34 -28.11 23.00
CA GLU A 26 -3.27 -27.08 22.61
C GLU A 26 -2.70 -26.48 21.35
N ASN A 27 -3.44 -26.69 20.27
CA ASN A 27 -3.53 -25.78 19.15
C ASN A 27 -3.16 -24.37 19.61
N SER A 28 -1.94 -23.93 19.28
CA SER A 28 -1.67 -22.51 19.14
C SER A 28 -2.43 -22.07 17.89
N ASN A 29 -3.76 -21.97 18.04
CA ASN A 29 -4.52 -20.95 17.37
C ASN A 29 -3.88 -19.64 17.81
N THR A 30 -2.82 -19.24 17.12
CA THR A 30 -2.57 -17.84 16.83
C THR A 30 -3.88 -17.36 16.22
N GLN A 31 -4.80 -16.90 17.07
CA GLN A 31 -5.79 -15.93 16.69
C GLN A 31 -4.98 -14.74 16.18
N GLN A 32 -4.62 -14.80 14.89
CA GLN A 32 -4.45 -13.60 14.10
C GLN A 32 -5.72 -12.81 14.39
N LEU A 33 -5.59 -11.81 15.26
CA LEU A 33 -6.55 -10.74 15.40
C LEU A 33 -6.74 -10.21 13.98
N LYS A 34 -7.79 -10.72 13.33
CA LYS A 34 -8.27 -10.23 12.05
C LYS A 34 -8.79 -8.84 12.39
N PHE A 35 -7.90 -7.86 12.42
CA PHE A 35 -8.28 -6.47 12.41
C PHE A 35 -9.11 -6.32 11.13
N LYS A 36 -10.43 -6.23 11.31
CA LYS A 36 -11.34 -5.90 10.22
C LYS A 36 -11.13 -4.42 10.01
N TYR A 37 -10.21 -4.09 9.11
CA TYR A 37 -9.87 -2.71 8.81
C TYR A 37 -11.08 -2.05 8.18
N GLU A 38 -11.58 -0.97 8.79
CA GLU A 38 -12.64 -0.14 8.21
C GLU A 38 -12.00 0.89 7.28
N LEU A 39 -11.30 0.41 6.25
CA LEU A 39 -10.72 1.21 5.19
C LEU A 39 -11.14 0.63 3.85
N LYS A 40 -11.42 1.51 2.89
CA LYS A 40 -11.81 1.13 1.53
C LYS A 40 -10.79 1.65 0.54
N ILE A 41 -10.17 0.74 -0.22
CA ILE A 41 -9.31 1.07 -1.36
C ILE A 41 -10.06 0.68 -2.64
N GLU A 42 -10.29 1.66 -3.51
CA GLU A 42 -10.92 1.45 -4.81
C GLU A 42 -9.90 1.75 -5.91
N ASN A 43 -9.58 0.73 -6.69
CA ASN A 43 -8.66 0.81 -7.81
C ASN A 43 -9.46 1.09 -9.09
N GLY A 44 -9.17 2.19 -9.77
CA GLY A 44 -9.84 2.59 -11.00
C GLY A 44 -9.27 1.90 -12.24
N THR A 45 -9.65 2.39 -13.42
CA THR A 45 -9.18 1.80 -14.69
C THR A 45 -7.77 2.30 -15.03
N ASN A 46 -6.92 1.40 -15.51
CA ASN A 46 -5.58 1.75 -16.01
C ASN A 46 -5.64 2.77 -17.14
N ARG A 47 -4.81 3.79 -17.02
CA ARG A 47 -4.67 4.88 -17.99
C ARG A 47 -3.23 5.00 -18.46
N GLY A 48 -3.01 5.82 -19.47
CA GLY A 48 -1.66 6.13 -19.87
C GLY A 48 -1.54 7.37 -20.72
N THR A 49 -0.33 7.87 -20.75
CA THR A 49 0.07 9.01 -21.55
C THR A 49 1.53 8.85 -21.98
N SER A 50 1.98 9.70 -22.88
CA SER A 50 3.36 9.75 -23.34
C SER A 50 3.89 11.17 -23.20
N TYR A 51 5.16 11.31 -22.90
CA TYR A 51 5.84 12.60 -22.91
C TYR A 51 7.25 12.46 -23.49
N THR A 52 7.74 13.54 -24.07
CA THR A 52 9.11 13.67 -24.53
C THR A 52 9.83 14.62 -23.58
N ASP A 53 10.96 14.18 -23.02
CA ASP A 53 11.76 15.03 -22.13
C ASP A 53 12.50 16.15 -22.90
N SER A 54 13.11 17.08 -22.16
CA SER A 54 13.90 18.18 -22.74
C SER A 54 15.11 17.74 -23.56
N LYS A 55 15.52 16.48 -23.47
CA LYS A 55 16.61 15.87 -24.26
C LYS A 55 16.08 15.14 -25.51
N GLY A 56 14.77 15.16 -25.77
CA GLY A 56 14.14 14.48 -26.90
C GLY A 56 13.91 12.99 -26.67
N THR A 57 13.97 12.50 -25.43
CA THR A 57 13.70 11.10 -25.11
C THR A 57 12.22 10.89 -24.84
N ASP A 58 11.61 9.95 -25.55
CA ASP A 58 10.22 9.57 -25.34
C ASP A 58 10.07 8.57 -24.20
N TYR A 59 9.04 8.81 -23.37
CA TYR A 59 8.63 7.91 -22.31
C TYR A 59 7.12 7.68 -22.37
N ILE A 60 6.72 6.50 -21.90
CA ILE A 60 5.33 6.18 -21.64
C ILE A 60 5.13 6.15 -20.13
N ILE A 61 4.01 6.70 -19.68
CA ILE A 61 3.54 6.59 -18.31
C ILE A 61 2.22 5.82 -18.33
N ARG A 62 2.18 4.70 -17.61
CA ARG A 62 0.96 3.95 -17.32
C ARG A 62 0.63 4.12 -15.86
N TYR A 63 -0.63 4.39 -15.53
CA TYR A 63 -1.00 4.70 -14.16
C TYR A 63 -2.39 4.21 -13.81
N ILE A 64 -2.63 4.06 -12.50
CA ILE A 64 -3.93 3.69 -11.95
C ILE A 64 -4.41 4.77 -10.97
N PRO A 65 -5.62 5.34 -11.17
CA PRO A 65 -6.26 6.18 -10.16
C PRO A 65 -6.78 5.30 -9.02
N ILE A 66 -6.59 5.74 -7.79
CA ILE A 66 -6.92 5.00 -6.57
C ILE A 66 -7.64 5.95 -5.63
N THR A 67 -8.78 5.52 -5.11
CA THR A 67 -9.50 6.23 -4.05
C THR A 67 -9.29 5.47 -2.75
N VAL A 68 -8.73 6.13 -1.73
CA VAL A 68 -8.66 5.58 -0.38
C VAL A 68 -9.64 6.34 0.49
N THR A 69 -10.59 5.62 1.10
CA THR A 69 -11.60 6.20 1.99
C THR A 69 -11.37 5.70 3.41
N ASN A 70 -11.28 6.65 4.35
CA ASN A 70 -11.29 6.34 5.78
C ASN A 70 -12.74 6.09 6.23
N THR A 71 -13.16 4.83 6.29
CA THR A 71 -14.48 4.47 6.82
C THR A 71 -14.49 4.24 8.33
N ASP A 72 -13.34 4.40 8.99
CA ASP A 72 -13.20 4.25 10.43
C ASP A 72 -13.64 5.52 11.17
N SER A 73 -13.93 5.35 12.46
CA SER A 73 -14.30 6.41 13.41
C SER A 73 -13.11 7.24 13.91
N VAL A 74 -11.89 6.83 13.60
CA VAL A 74 -10.65 7.52 14.01
C VAL A 74 -9.84 8.00 12.81
N PRO A 75 -9.03 9.07 12.97
CA PRO A 75 -8.15 9.53 11.90
C PRO A 75 -7.06 8.49 11.58
N ILE A 76 -6.74 8.37 10.30
CA ILE A 76 -5.61 7.55 9.83
C ILE A 76 -4.55 8.42 9.15
N ARG A 77 -3.31 7.96 9.18
CA ARG A 77 -2.21 8.52 8.40
C ARG A 77 -1.80 7.52 7.33
N ILE A 78 -1.89 7.94 6.06
CA ILE A 78 -1.44 7.20 4.90
C ILE A 78 -0.06 7.74 4.52
N GLN A 79 0.89 6.83 4.36
CA GLN A 79 2.22 7.14 3.87
C GLN A 79 2.53 6.25 2.68
N LEU A 80 2.79 6.84 1.52
CA LEU A 80 3.31 6.12 0.35
C LEU A 80 4.67 6.69 -0.02
N ASP A 81 5.60 5.78 -0.25
CA ASP A 81 6.93 6.10 -0.74
C ASP A 81 7.37 4.99 -1.70
N PHE A 82 7.88 5.39 -2.85
CA PHE A 82 8.39 4.49 -3.87
C PHE A 82 9.88 4.74 -4.00
N SER A 83 10.69 3.67 -3.91
CA SER A 83 12.12 3.77 -4.20
C SER A 83 12.34 4.28 -5.63
N GLU A 84 13.31 5.16 -5.81
CA GLU A 84 13.57 5.85 -7.09
C GLU A 84 13.88 4.90 -8.25
N GLU A 85 14.36 3.68 -7.98
CA GLU A 85 14.78 2.74 -9.00
C GLU A 85 14.33 1.31 -8.68
N TYR A 86 13.48 0.75 -9.54
CA TYR A 86 13.19 -0.68 -9.54
C TYR A 86 13.85 -1.32 -10.75
N SER A 87 15.17 -1.52 -10.65
CA SER A 87 15.99 -2.21 -11.66
C SER A 87 15.51 -3.64 -11.95
N SER A 88 14.74 -4.22 -11.03
CA SER A 88 14.15 -5.56 -11.10
C SER A 88 12.81 -5.63 -11.85
N LEU A 89 12.19 -4.51 -12.23
CA LEU A 89 10.99 -4.56 -13.06
C LEU A 89 11.40 -5.02 -14.45
N LYS A 90 10.98 -6.25 -14.82
CA LYS A 90 11.26 -6.86 -16.12
C LYS A 90 10.91 -5.90 -17.23
N GLY A 91 11.93 -5.28 -17.83
CA GLY A 91 11.73 -4.45 -19.00
C GLY A 91 12.38 -3.09 -18.98
N SER A 92 13.54 -3.01 -19.61
CA SER A 92 14.39 -1.81 -19.70
C SER A 92 15.04 -1.40 -18.38
N ASN A 93 16.30 -0.99 -18.48
CA ASN A 93 16.96 -0.26 -17.42
C ASN A 93 16.21 1.08 -17.27
N ASN A 94 15.85 1.48 -16.04
CA ASN A 94 15.28 2.78 -15.65
C ASN A 94 13.74 2.88 -15.59
N ASN A 95 13.02 1.78 -15.30
CA ASN A 95 11.61 1.90 -14.89
C ASN A 95 11.50 2.62 -13.54
N LYS A 96 10.62 3.61 -13.46
CA LYS A 96 10.36 4.37 -12.23
C LYS A 96 8.90 4.25 -11.84
N VAL A 97 8.64 3.89 -10.59
CA VAL A 97 7.30 3.96 -9.99
C VAL A 97 7.21 5.28 -9.25
N LEU A 98 6.12 6.01 -9.43
CA LEU A 98 5.98 7.38 -8.95
C LEU A 98 4.53 7.72 -8.61
N ILE A 99 4.35 8.62 -7.64
CA ILE A 99 3.04 9.20 -7.34
C ILE A 99 2.84 10.42 -8.25
N LEU A 100 1.84 10.34 -9.11
CA LEU A 100 1.48 11.41 -10.03
C LEU A 100 0.70 12.53 -9.32
N PRO A 101 0.68 13.74 -9.90
CA PRO A 101 -0.18 14.82 -9.44
C PRO A 101 -1.66 14.39 -9.35
N GLU A 102 -2.40 14.96 -8.41
CA GLU A 102 -3.78 14.59 -8.08
C GLU A 102 -4.74 14.68 -9.29
N VAL A 103 -4.49 15.57 -10.25
CA VAL A 103 -5.28 15.67 -11.49
C VAL A 103 -5.33 14.36 -12.28
N PHE A 104 -4.32 13.50 -12.14
CA PHE A 104 -4.29 12.17 -12.76
C PHE A 104 -5.18 11.15 -12.04
N ALA A 105 -5.54 11.39 -10.79
CA ALA A 105 -6.34 10.49 -9.96
C ALA A 105 -7.85 10.63 -10.20
N LEU A 106 -8.28 11.63 -10.98
CA LEU A 106 -9.68 11.87 -11.30
C LEU A 106 -10.24 10.76 -12.22
N ASP A 107 -10.93 9.79 -11.63
CA ASP A 107 -11.59 8.74 -12.39
C ASP A 107 -12.87 9.27 -13.10
N GLY A 108 -13.27 8.66 -14.21
CA GLY A 108 -14.47 9.06 -14.96
C GLY A 108 -14.36 10.30 -15.88
N ILE A 109 -13.22 11.00 -15.92
CA ILE A 109 -12.99 12.03 -16.96
C ILE A 109 -12.76 11.33 -18.30
N THR A 110 -13.82 11.21 -19.11
CA THR A 110 -13.69 10.81 -20.50
C THR A 110 -12.88 11.88 -21.23
N LEU A 111 -11.74 11.48 -21.79
CA LEU A 111 -10.89 12.32 -22.65
C LEU A 111 -11.64 12.61 -23.97
N THR A 112 -12.66 13.45 -23.90
CA THR A 112 -13.37 13.98 -25.08
C THR A 112 -12.69 15.26 -25.54
N THR A 113 -12.90 15.63 -26.80
CA THR A 113 -12.41 16.89 -27.37
C THR A 113 -12.86 18.13 -26.58
N LYS A 114 -13.95 18.02 -25.81
CA LYS A 114 -14.43 19.10 -24.90
C LYS A 114 -13.51 19.33 -23.70
N ASN A 115 -12.66 18.38 -23.37
CA ASN A 115 -11.72 18.45 -22.26
C ASN A 115 -10.27 18.75 -22.71
N GLN A 116 -10.07 19.23 -23.94
CA GLN A 116 -8.72 19.49 -24.47
C GLN A 116 -7.89 20.41 -23.57
N ILE A 117 -8.51 21.47 -23.03
CA ILE A 117 -7.84 22.40 -22.09
C ILE A 117 -7.33 21.67 -20.84
N LEU A 118 -8.11 20.73 -20.31
CA LEU A 118 -7.71 19.91 -19.17
C LEU A 118 -6.56 18.98 -19.55
N ILE A 119 -6.62 18.36 -20.73
CA ILE A 119 -5.56 17.47 -21.23
C ILE A 119 -4.24 18.25 -21.38
N ASP A 120 -4.29 19.43 -21.99
CA ASP A 120 -3.13 20.29 -22.17
C ASP A 120 -2.56 20.73 -20.81
N SER A 121 -3.43 21.09 -19.87
CA SER A 121 -3.05 21.42 -18.49
C SER A 121 -2.35 20.24 -17.80
N MET A 122 -2.91 19.03 -17.91
CA MET A 122 -2.33 17.81 -17.36
C MET A 122 -0.94 17.52 -17.96
N GLN A 123 -0.77 17.71 -19.27
CA GLN A 123 0.53 17.53 -19.94
C GLN A 123 1.57 18.55 -19.47
N ILE A 124 1.18 19.81 -19.32
CA ILE A 124 2.06 20.87 -18.81
C ILE A 124 2.49 20.57 -17.37
N GLU A 125 1.53 20.17 -16.53
CA GLU A 125 1.80 19.83 -15.13
C GLU A 125 2.69 18.59 -15.02
N LEU A 126 2.42 17.57 -15.83
CA LEU A 126 3.25 16.36 -15.89
C LEU A 126 4.68 16.67 -16.29
N ARG A 127 4.89 17.46 -17.36
CA ARG A 127 6.24 17.87 -17.76
C ARG A 127 6.96 18.62 -16.65
N LYS A 128 6.29 19.61 -16.04
CA LYS A 128 6.86 20.35 -14.90
C LYS A 128 7.21 19.42 -13.74
N TYR A 129 6.35 18.46 -13.42
CA TYR A 129 6.57 17.48 -12.36
C TYR A 129 7.80 16.61 -12.67
N LEU A 130 7.89 16.06 -13.87
CA LEU A 130 8.99 15.17 -14.25
C LEU A 130 10.32 15.92 -14.42
N GLU A 131 10.31 17.11 -15.01
CA GLU A 131 11.54 17.89 -15.21
C GLU A 131 12.08 18.48 -13.90
N LYS A 132 11.20 18.84 -12.96
CA LYS A 132 11.59 19.49 -11.70
C LYS A 132 11.88 18.53 -10.55
N LYS A 133 11.31 17.32 -10.54
CA LYS A 133 11.28 16.43 -9.36
C LYS A 133 11.73 14.99 -9.59
N LEU A 134 12.36 14.65 -10.71
CA LEU A 134 12.85 13.26 -10.90
C LEU A 134 13.99 12.84 -9.95
N SER A 135 14.54 13.77 -9.16
CA SER A 135 15.57 13.53 -8.14
C SER A 135 15.05 13.41 -6.71
N ASP A 136 13.78 13.76 -6.43
CA ASP A 136 13.15 13.61 -5.11
C ASP A 136 11.77 12.98 -5.33
N PRO A 137 11.59 11.66 -5.10
CA PRO A 137 10.34 10.98 -5.35
C PRO A 137 9.22 11.64 -4.56
N TYR A 138 8.08 11.84 -5.21
CA TYR A 138 6.93 12.39 -4.52
C TYR A 138 6.46 11.40 -3.46
N GLN A 139 6.72 11.73 -2.20
CA GLN A 139 6.19 11.03 -1.04
C GLN A 139 4.79 11.55 -0.74
N LEU A 140 3.86 10.64 -0.48
CA LEU A 140 2.56 11.00 0.06
C LEU A 140 2.61 10.79 1.57
N ASP A 141 2.26 11.83 2.31
CA ASP A 141 2.03 11.76 3.75
C ASP A 141 0.78 12.56 4.09
N LYS A 142 -0.34 11.87 4.33
CA LYS A 142 -1.65 12.49 4.53
C LYS A 142 -2.37 11.89 5.71
N ILE A 143 -2.99 12.75 6.51
CA ILE A 143 -3.97 12.37 7.53
C ILE A 143 -5.37 12.48 6.92
N LEU A 144 -6.16 11.41 7.01
CA LEU A 144 -7.59 11.40 6.69
C LEU A 144 -8.41 11.34 7.96
N GLN A 145 -9.33 12.29 8.12
CA GLN A 145 -10.35 12.24 9.15
C GLN A 145 -11.40 11.15 8.83
N PRO A 146 -12.23 10.76 9.81
CA PRO A 146 -13.35 9.86 9.56
C PRO A 146 -14.23 10.33 8.40
N ASN A 147 -14.57 9.40 7.50
CA ASN A 147 -15.34 9.62 6.27
C ASN A 147 -14.68 10.49 5.20
N GLU A 148 -13.42 10.89 5.37
CA GLU A 148 -12.66 11.55 4.30
C GLU A 148 -12.09 10.53 3.32
N ASN A 149 -11.89 10.97 2.09
CA ASN A 149 -11.18 10.22 1.08
C ASN A 149 -10.00 11.02 0.51
N ILE A 150 -9.11 10.30 -0.17
CA ILE A 150 -8.04 10.87 -0.98
C ILE A 150 -8.00 10.16 -2.33
N LEU A 151 -7.72 10.95 -3.37
CA LEU A 151 -7.45 10.47 -4.71
C LEU A 151 -5.93 10.42 -4.91
N ILE A 152 -5.43 9.26 -5.32
CA ILE A 152 -4.01 8.99 -5.55
C ILE A 152 -3.87 8.45 -6.97
N ALA A 153 -2.85 8.89 -7.71
CA ALA A 153 -2.50 8.27 -8.98
C ALA A 153 -1.10 7.67 -8.85
N VAL A 154 -0.98 6.37 -9.02
CA VAL A 154 0.33 5.68 -9.01
C VAL A 154 0.68 5.31 -10.45
N GLY A 155 1.82 5.82 -10.91
CA GLY A 155 2.30 5.66 -12.27
C GLY A 155 3.59 4.86 -12.35
N ILE A 156 3.82 4.27 -13.53
CA ILE A 156 5.09 3.71 -13.95
C ILE A 156 5.53 4.44 -15.21
N GLN A 157 6.70 5.06 -15.13
CA GLN A 157 7.41 5.60 -16.28
C GLN A 157 8.37 4.54 -16.83
N TYR A 158 8.35 4.33 -18.14
CA TYR A 158 9.30 3.48 -18.85
C TYR A 158 9.58 4.01 -20.25
N LYS A 159 10.71 3.58 -20.82
CA LYS A 159 11.00 3.83 -22.23
C LYS A 159 10.31 2.75 -23.07
N PRO A 160 9.54 3.11 -24.11
CA PRO A 160 8.95 2.10 -24.97
C PRO A 160 10.05 1.24 -25.62
N ASN A 161 9.92 -0.08 -25.48
CA ASN A 161 10.80 -1.04 -26.13
C ASN A 161 9.95 -2.20 -26.67
N GLN A 162 10.07 -2.47 -27.97
CA GLN A 162 9.28 -3.50 -28.66
C GLN A 162 9.58 -4.93 -28.15
N SER A 163 10.73 -5.15 -27.54
CA SER A 163 11.18 -6.47 -27.06
C SER A 163 10.75 -6.77 -25.62
N VAL A 164 10.07 -5.82 -24.97
CA VAL A 164 9.84 -5.83 -23.53
C VAL A 164 8.35 -5.62 -23.22
N PRO A 165 7.77 -6.38 -22.28
CA PRO A 165 6.39 -6.17 -21.86
C PRO A 165 6.23 -4.80 -21.20
N SER A 166 5.14 -4.11 -21.52
CA SER A 166 4.81 -2.86 -20.83
C SER A 166 4.38 -3.13 -19.38
N PRO A 167 5.03 -2.50 -18.39
CA PRO A 167 4.58 -2.59 -17.00
C PRO A 167 3.28 -1.80 -16.83
N LEU A 168 2.39 -2.33 -16.00
CA LEU A 168 1.09 -1.75 -15.67
C LEU A 168 0.90 -1.79 -14.15
N PRO A 169 0.80 -0.63 -13.47
CA PRO A 169 0.33 -0.63 -12.09
C PRO A 169 -1.13 -1.08 -12.12
N ASN A 170 -1.47 -2.08 -11.31
CA ASN A 170 -2.76 -2.75 -11.43
C ASN A 170 -3.61 -2.60 -10.17
N GLU A 171 -2.99 -2.65 -8.99
CA GLU A 171 -3.75 -2.68 -7.76
C GLU A 171 -2.90 -2.25 -6.57
N LEU A 172 -3.40 -1.29 -5.79
CA LEU A 172 -2.93 -1.02 -4.45
C LEU A 172 -3.78 -1.84 -3.48
N PHE A 173 -3.12 -2.56 -2.58
CA PHE A 173 -3.78 -3.51 -1.68
C PHE A 173 -3.03 -3.62 -0.34
N PHE A 174 -3.67 -4.25 0.65
CA PHE A 174 -3.04 -4.47 1.96
C PHE A 174 -2.17 -5.72 1.94
N GLN A 175 -1.02 -5.72 2.61
CA GLN A 175 -0.18 -6.92 2.73
C GLN A 175 -0.95 -8.15 3.25
N SER A 176 -1.98 -7.98 4.08
CA SER A 176 -2.82 -9.10 4.55
C SER A 176 -3.59 -9.82 3.43
N GLU A 177 -3.73 -9.19 2.27
CA GLU A 177 -4.42 -9.72 1.09
C GLU A 177 -3.45 -10.41 0.11
N ILE A 178 -2.16 -10.54 0.48
CA ILE A 178 -1.10 -11.17 -0.33
C ILE A 178 -1.45 -12.57 -0.84
N SER A 179 -2.27 -13.32 -0.10
CA SER A 179 -2.75 -14.66 -0.51
C SER A 179 -3.59 -14.63 -1.78
N ASN A 180 -4.12 -13.48 -2.18
CA ASN A 180 -4.87 -13.32 -3.42
C ASN A 180 -3.96 -13.23 -4.66
N TYR A 181 -2.64 -13.18 -4.47
CA TYR A 181 -1.67 -12.93 -5.53
C TYR A 181 -0.51 -13.94 -5.55
N THR A 182 -0.80 -15.19 -5.17
CA THR A 182 0.17 -16.30 -5.12
C THR A 182 0.91 -16.55 -6.44
N GLU A 183 0.36 -16.08 -7.55
CA GLU A 183 0.93 -16.19 -8.89
C GLU A 183 2.07 -15.19 -9.18
N CYS A 184 2.34 -14.21 -8.31
CA CYS A 184 3.40 -13.22 -8.54
C CYS A 184 4.80 -13.69 -8.10
N ASN A 185 5.80 -13.44 -8.94
CA ASN A 185 7.14 -14.05 -8.86
C ASN A 185 8.01 -13.65 -7.65
N ASN A 186 7.67 -12.58 -6.91
CA ASN A 186 8.55 -11.96 -5.90
C ASN A 186 8.05 -12.03 -4.45
N LEU A 187 7.16 -12.98 -4.13
CA LEU A 187 6.56 -13.10 -2.79
C LEU A 187 7.54 -13.54 -1.68
N ASN A 188 8.67 -14.16 -2.05
CA ASN A 188 9.43 -15.00 -1.11
C ASN A 188 10.32 -14.27 -0.08
N ASN A 189 10.44 -12.94 -0.10
CA ASN A 189 11.46 -12.24 0.71
C ASN A 189 10.95 -11.11 1.63
N TYR A 190 9.64 -10.89 1.76
CA TYR A 190 9.14 -9.81 2.62
C TYR A 190 8.64 -10.33 3.96
N ALA A 191 9.46 -10.18 5.01
CA ALA A 191 9.04 -10.40 6.38
C ALA A 191 7.96 -9.39 6.77
N GLY A 192 6.79 -9.86 7.22
CA GLY A 192 5.72 -9.00 7.70
C GLY A 192 6.17 -8.19 8.91
N THR A 193 5.96 -6.88 8.88
CA THR A 193 6.25 -6.00 10.02
C THR A 193 5.17 -6.15 11.09
N SER A 194 5.56 -6.50 12.31
CA SER A 194 4.65 -6.82 13.42
C SER A 194 4.10 -5.61 14.19
N ASN A 195 3.97 -4.44 13.57
CA ASN A 195 3.51 -3.21 14.24
C ASN A 195 2.07 -2.88 13.89
N SER A 196 1.44 -1.96 14.64
CA SER A 196 0.10 -1.39 14.39
C SER A 196 -0.03 -0.59 13.08
N GLN A 197 0.89 -0.84 12.14
CA GLN A 197 1.01 -0.23 10.83
C GLN A 197 0.61 -1.29 9.81
N MET A 198 -0.37 -0.95 8.98
CA MET A 198 -0.81 -1.79 7.88
C MET A 198 0.08 -1.51 6.68
N SER A 199 0.89 -2.47 6.25
CA SER A 199 1.72 -2.30 5.06
C SER A 199 0.86 -2.29 3.78
N LEU A 200 1.13 -1.32 2.91
CA LEU A 200 0.52 -1.17 1.59
C LEU A 200 1.46 -1.66 0.51
N TRP A 201 0.93 -2.47 -0.39
CA TRP A 201 1.66 -3.14 -1.45
C TRP A 201 1.01 -2.79 -2.80
N LEU A 202 1.83 -2.73 -3.86
CA LEU A 202 1.38 -2.46 -5.22
C LEU A 202 1.64 -3.67 -6.12
N LYS A 203 0.59 -4.17 -6.78
CA LYS A 203 0.68 -5.21 -7.82
C LYS A 203 0.97 -4.55 -9.16
N LEU A 204 2.01 -5.06 -9.82
CA LEU A 204 2.43 -4.67 -11.15
C LEU A 204 2.27 -5.84 -12.11
N ASN A 205 1.52 -5.65 -13.19
CA ASN A 205 1.35 -6.64 -14.24
C ASN A 205 2.25 -6.30 -15.43
N PHE A 206 2.69 -7.32 -16.15
CA PHE A 206 3.48 -7.18 -17.37
C PHE A 206 2.71 -7.85 -18.50
N ASN A 207 2.12 -7.06 -19.40
CA ASN A 207 1.31 -7.62 -20.47
C ASN A 207 2.21 -8.25 -21.54
N GLN A 208 2.23 -9.58 -21.62
CA GLN A 208 2.90 -10.36 -22.66
C GLN A 208 1.94 -10.94 -23.69
N GLY A 209 0.78 -10.31 -23.93
CA GLY A 209 -0.10 -10.63 -25.07
C GLY A 209 -0.75 -12.01 -25.08
N ARG A 210 -0.26 -13.03 -24.35
CA ARG A 210 -0.75 -14.42 -24.37
C ARG A 210 -0.54 -15.27 -23.10
N SER A 211 0.20 -14.83 -22.07
CA SER A 211 0.28 -15.59 -20.79
C SER A 211 0.17 -14.68 -19.57
N ASN A 212 -0.50 -15.19 -18.54
CA ASN A 212 -0.84 -14.51 -17.27
C ASN A 212 0.33 -14.50 -16.25
N GLU A 213 1.58 -14.72 -16.66
CA GLU A 213 2.59 -15.27 -15.74
C GLU A 213 3.63 -14.28 -15.23
N ASN A 214 3.47 -12.98 -15.46
CA ASN A 214 4.43 -12.01 -14.94
C ASN A 214 3.70 -10.88 -14.23
N CYS A 215 3.48 -11.07 -12.93
CA CYS A 215 3.27 -9.97 -12.01
C CYS A 215 4.40 -9.88 -10.98
N ILE A 216 4.65 -8.66 -10.53
CA ILE A 216 5.57 -8.32 -9.44
C ILE A 216 4.77 -7.56 -8.41
N ILE A 217 5.08 -7.80 -7.14
CA ILE A 217 4.54 -7.01 -6.04
C ILE A 217 5.70 -6.23 -5.43
N ILE A 218 5.45 -4.96 -5.17
CA ILE A 218 6.40 -4.07 -4.49
C ILE A 218 5.77 -3.51 -3.22
N PRO A 219 6.48 -3.46 -2.09
CA PRO A 219 6.05 -2.68 -0.94
C PRO A 219 6.11 -1.20 -1.30
N CYS A 220 5.10 -0.42 -0.90
CA CYS A 220 5.01 0.98 -1.31
C CYS A 220 4.55 1.93 -0.20
N GLY A 221 4.35 1.44 1.02
CA GLY A 221 4.00 2.32 2.13
C GLY A 221 3.25 1.63 3.24
N GLN A 222 2.52 2.44 4.02
CA GLN A 222 1.80 2.00 5.18
C GLN A 222 0.63 2.92 5.54
N ILE A 223 -0.34 2.37 6.29
CA ILE A 223 -1.39 3.12 6.97
C ILE A 223 -1.25 2.91 8.48
N SER A 224 -1.42 3.97 9.25
CA SER A 224 -1.39 3.92 10.72
C SER A 224 -2.57 4.67 11.34
N TYR A 225 -3.10 4.13 12.43
CA TYR A 225 -4.16 4.77 13.20
C TYR A 225 -3.58 5.82 14.15
N LEU A 226 -4.14 7.03 14.12
CA LEU A 226 -3.78 8.06 15.08
C LEU A 226 -4.60 7.85 16.35
N LYS A 227 -3.94 7.39 17.43
CA LYS A 227 -4.60 7.20 18.73
C LYS A 227 -5.31 8.49 19.13
N LYS A 228 -6.60 8.39 19.44
CA LYS A 228 -7.33 9.47 20.10
C LYS A 228 -6.65 9.71 21.44
N LYS A 229 -6.08 10.90 21.65
CA LYS A 229 -5.53 11.30 22.94
C LYS A 229 -6.73 11.38 23.90
N ILE A 230 -6.94 10.34 24.69
CA ILE A 230 -7.94 10.38 25.77
C ILE A 230 -7.36 11.35 26.79
N ILE A 231 -7.89 12.57 26.83
CA ILE A 231 -7.67 13.48 27.95
C ILE A 231 -8.54 12.91 29.07
N ILE A 232 -7.89 12.25 30.03
CA ILE A 232 -8.50 11.78 31.29
C ILE A 232 -8.49 12.95 32.25
#